data_AF-A0A918LKZ3-F1
#
_entry.id   AF-A0A918LKZ3-F1
#
_cell.length_a   1.000
_cell.length_b   1.000
_cell.length_c   1.000
_cell.angle_alpha   90.00
_cell.angle_beta   90.00
_cell.angle_gamma   90.00
#
_symmetry.space_group_name_H-M   'P 1'
#
loop_
_entity.id
_entity.type
_entity.pdbx_description
1 polymer ?
#
loop_
_entity_poly.entity_id
_entity_poly.type
_entity_poly.pdbx_seq_one_letter_code
_entity_poly.pdbx_strand_id
1 'polypeptide(L)' 'MEILDAEEAFPWRTRRADVSAAMLLRGCVPTAVRVELTDPDRRAPYLCLPTRRPATLLAVLSFARR' A
#
# COMPACT_ATOMS: atom_id res chain seq x y z
N MET A 1 2.43 2.29 8.37
CA MET A 1 1.92 1.20 7.50
C MET A 1 0.52 0.91 7.95
N GLU A 2 -0.42 0.79 7.02
CA GLU A 2 -1.84 0.58 7.33
C GLU A 2 -2.46 -0.47 6.41
N ILE A 3 -3.47 -1.16 6.93
CA ILE A 3 -4.30 -2.06 6.14
C ILE A 3 -5.47 -1.25 5.58
N LEU A 4 -5.73 -1.43 4.30
CA LEU A 4 -6.88 -0.86 3.60
C LEU A 4 -7.86 -1.98 3.28
N ASP A 5 -9.11 -1.79 3.68
CA ASP A 5 -10.20 -2.68 3.30
C ASP A 5 -10.61 -2.48 1.82
N ALA A 6 -11.69 -3.13 1.39
CA ALA A 6 -12.16 -3.03 0.01
C ALA A 6 -12.60 -1.61 -0.38
N GLU A 7 -13.31 -0.92 0.51
CA GLU A 7 -13.87 0.41 0.31
C GLU A 7 -12.77 1.47 0.28
N GLU A 8 -11.72 1.28 1.09
CA GLU A 8 -10.59 2.19 1.15
C GLU A 8 -9.57 1.95 0.02
N ALA A 9 -9.26 0.69 -0.27
CA ALA A 9 -8.20 0.34 -1.22
C ALA A 9 -8.55 0.69 -2.67
N PHE A 10 -9.83 0.65 -3.07
CA PHE A 10 -10.21 1.01 -4.44
C PHE A 10 -9.93 2.49 -4.76
N PRO A 11 -10.38 3.48 -3.96
CA PRO A 11 -10.00 4.88 -4.12
C PRO A 11 -8.48 5.10 -4.17
N TRP A 12 -7.72 4.46 -3.28
CA TRP A 12 -6.25 4.60 -3.21
C TRP A 12 -5.50 4.07 -4.44
N ARG A 13 -6.15 3.24 -5.26
CA ARG A 13 -5.60 2.73 -6.54
C ARG A 13 -6.07 3.51 -7.76
N THR A 14 -7.06 4.38 -7.57
CA THR A 14 -7.74 5.09 -8.64
C THR A 14 -7.73 6.58 -8.33
N ARG A 15 -8.90 7.15 -7.99
CA ARG A 15 -9.13 8.60 -7.87
C ARG A 15 -8.39 9.29 -6.72
N ARG A 16 -7.94 8.57 -5.70
CA ARG A 16 -7.16 9.10 -4.56
C ARG A 16 -5.66 8.85 -4.74
N ALA A 17 -5.24 8.12 -5.77
CA ALA A 17 -3.84 7.80 -5.96
C ALA A 17 -3.04 9.07 -6.31
N ASP A 18 -1.96 9.30 -5.58
CA ASP A 18 -0.94 10.26 -5.97
C ASP A 18 -0.23 9.78 -7.24
N VAL A 19 0.01 10.68 -8.19
CA VAL A 19 0.68 10.38 -9.47
C VAL A 19 2.11 9.87 -9.30
N SER A 20 2.75 10.18 -8.18
CA SER A 20 4.11 9.77 -7.83
C SER A 20 4.15 8.51 -6.95
N ALA A 21 3.00 7.98 -6.51
CA ALA A 21 2.96 6.79 -5.68
C ALA A 21 3.51 5.55 -6.40
N ALA A 22 4.21 4.69 -5.65
CA ALA A 22 4.57 3.38 -6.14
C ALA A 22 3.41 2.41 -5.88
N MET A 23 3.02 1.61 -6.88
CA MET A 23 1.87 0.71 -6.74
C MET A 23 2.04 -0.58 -7.52
N LEU A 24 1.71 -1.71 -6.89
CA LEU A 24 1.55 -2.98 -7.60
C LEU A 24 0.14 -3.06 -8.21
N LEU A 25 0.06 -3.29 -9.52
CA LEU A 25 -1.22 -3.38 -10.22
C LEU A 25 -1.81 -4.79 -10.11
N ARG A 26 -2.76 -4.95 -9.18
CA ARG A 26 -3.59 -6.16 -9.05
C ARG A 26 -5.07 -5.79 -8.87
N GLY A 27 -5.78 -5.66 -9.98
CA GLY A 27 -7.18 -5.20 -9.99
C GLY A 27 -8.18 -6.12 -9.28
N CYS A 28 -7.93 -7.43 -9.24
CA CYS A 28 -8.86 -8.42 -8.67
C CYS A 28 -8.72 -8.65 -7.15
N VAL A 29 -7.88 -7.87 -6.48
CA VAL A 29 -7.65 -8.02 -5.04
C VAL A 29 -8.30 -6.86 -4.31
N PRO A 30 -9.29 -7.08 -3.44
CA PRO A 30 -10.05 -5.98 -2.87
C PRO A 30 -9.24 -5.19 -1.84
N THR A 31 -8.37 -5.84 -1.07
CA THR A 31 -7.65 -5.22 0.05
C THR A 31 -6.19 -4.90 -0.29
N ALA A 32 -5.58 -4.01 0.49
CA ALA A 32 -4.19 -3.59 0.30
C ALA A 32 -3.49 -3.25 1.62
N VAL A 33 -2.17 -3.14 1.57
CA VAL A 33 -1.36 -2.50 2.61
C VAL A 33 -0.73 -1.24 2.01
N ARG A 34 -0.89 -0.10 2.68
CA ARG A 34 -0.20 1.15 2.33
C ARG A 34 0.99 1.38 3.26
N VAL A 35 2.14 1.68 2.67
CA VAL A 35 3.40 1.92 3.38
C VAL A 35 3.89 3.31 3.03
N GLU A 36 3.90 4.20 4.00
CA GLU A 36 4.54 5.52 3.85
C GLU A 36 6.04 5.36 3.73
N LEU A 37 6.63 6.10 2.80
CA LEU A 37 8.07 6.14 2.57
C LEU A 37 8.61 7.43 3.20
N THR A 38 9.53 7.30 4.14
CA THR A 38 10.09 8.43 4.91
C THR A 38 11.41 8.96 4.34
N ASP A 39 11.90 8.35 3.26
CA ASP A 39 13.14 8.75 2.59
C ASP A 39 12.91 10.09 1.84
N PRO A 40 13.59 11.18 2.24
CA PRO A 40 13.36 12.51 1.67
C PRO A 40 13.80 12.61 0.21
N ASP A 41 14.73 11.75 -0.23
CA ASP A 41 15.20 11.73 -1.62
C ASP A 41 14.25 10.92 -2.52
N ARG A 42 13.26 10.23 -1.93
CA ARG A 42 12.29 9.43 -2.67
C ARG A 42 11.15 10.30 -3.18
N ARG A 43 10.96 10.31 -4.51
CA ARG A 43 9.81 10.99 -5.14
C ARG A 43 8.46 10.38 -4.74
N ALA A 44 8.42 9.08 -4.50
CA ALA A 44 7.18 8.38 -4.16
C ALA A 44 6.86 8.53 -2.67
N PRO A 45 5.71 9.12 -2.29
CA PRO A 45 5.38 9.34 -0.88
C PRO A 45 4.95 8.05 -0.15
N TYR A 46 4.45 7.07 -0.91
CA TYR A 46 4.02 5.78 -0.35
C TYR A 46 4.03 4.67 -1.41
N LEU A 47 3.96 3.44 -0.90
CA LEU A 47 3.77 2.21 -1.66
C LEU A 47 2.38 1.61 -1.37
N CYS A 48 1.63 1.26 -2.41
CA CYS A 48 0.36 0.54 -2.30
C CYS A 48 0.51 -0.92 -2.75
N LEU A 49 0.25 -1.86 -1.85
CA LEU A 49 0.44 -3.30 -2.05
C LEU A 49 -0.89 -4.07 -1.94
N PRO A 50 -1.59 -4.32 -3.06
CA PRO A 50 -2.80 -5.14 -3.02
C PRO A 50 -2.48 -6.59 -2.65
N THR A 51 -3.14 -7.12 -1.62
CA THR A 51 -2.91 -8.48 -1.12
C THR A 51 -4.19 -9.07 -0.54
N ARG A 52 -4.41 -10.38 -0.70
CA ARG A 52 -5.53 -11.08 -0.06
C ARG A 52 -5.28 -11.40 1.42
N ARG A 53 -4.07 -11.12 1.93
CA ARG A 53 -3.65 -11.40 3.31
C ARG A 53 -2.98 -10.15 3.92
N PRO A 54 -3.73 -9.04 4.09
CA PRO A 54 -3.14 -7.78 4.51
C PRO A 54 -2.51 -7.83 5.90
N ALA A 55 -3.14 -8.52 6.86
CA ALA A 55 -2.60 -8.68 8.21
C ALA A 55 -1.25 -9.43 8.22
N THR A 56 -1.15 -10.53 7.47
CA THR A 56 0.11 -11.30 7.35
C THR A 56 1.20 -10.44 6.70
N LEU A 57 0.88 -9.72 5.62
CA LEU A 57 1.86 -8.87 4.95
C LEU A 57 2.34 -7.75 5.88
N LEU A 58 1.43 -7.08 6.59
CA LEU A 58 1.77 -6.04 7.55
C LEU A 58 2.70 -6.57 8.65
N ALA A 59 2.40 -7.75 9.19
CA ALA A 59 3.22 -8.37 10.23
C ALA A 59 4.65 -8.68 9.73
N VAL A 60 4.78 -9.26 8.54
CA VAL A 60 6.10 -9.56 7.95
C VAL A 60 6.89 -8.28 7.67
N LEU A 61 6.26 -7.25 7.09
CA LEU A 61 6.92 -5.97 6.84
C LEU A 61 7.33 -5.28 8.14
N SER A 62 6.50 -5.36 9.18
CA SER A 62 6.82 -4.80 10.49
C SER A 62 7.99 -5.51 11.15
N PHE A 63 8.07 -6.84 11.01
CA PHE A 63 9.20 -7.64 11.47
C PHE A 63 10.48 -7.30 10.69
N ALA A 64 10.42 -7.23 9.36
CA ALA A 64 11.57 -6.98 8.49
C ALA A 64 12.13 -5.55 8.57
N ARG A 65 11.34 -4.60 9.10
CA ARG A 65 11.77 -3.21 9.28
C ARG A 65 12.55 -2.98 10.58
N ARG A 66 12.64 -3.99 11.44
CA ARG A 66 13.44 -3.97 12.66
C ARG A 66 14.91 -4.18 12.33
#